data_AF-A0A3N5UMZ7-F1
#
_entry.id   AF-A0A3N5UMZ7-F1
#
_cell.length_a   1.000
_cell.length_b   1.000
_cell.length_c   1.000
_cell.angle_alpha   90.00
_cell.angle_beta   90.00
_cell.angle_gamma   90.00
#
_symmetry.space_group_name_H-M   'P 1'
#
loop_
_entity.id
_entity.type
_entity.pdbx_description
1 polymer ?
#
loop_
_entity_poly.entity_id
_entity_poly.type
_entity_poly.pdbx_seq_one_letter_code
_entity_poly.pdbx_strand_id
1 'polypeptide(L)'
;MNCIDAVEGTTRNIIDGLFQLFVEYNLDDTEYIRNIKTVMDSTDVFLQNNKELYGNPHTLKKVLYEHAKDLWLNNVFNKIGADNISREQVSDKIEYNGYYFDYIYNHGTYPH
;
A
#
# COMPACT_ATOMS: atom_id res chain seq x y z
N MET A 1 -6.09 18.38 -15.44
CA MET A 1 -5.21 17.49 -14.68
C MET A 1 -4.00 18.30 -14.27
N ASN A 2 -3.79 18.51 -12.99
CA ASN A 2 -2.61 19.21 -12.50
C ASN A 2 -1.41 18.21 -12.50
N CYS A 3 -0.17 18.69 -12.35
CA CYS A 3 1.00 17.81 -12.37
C CYS A 3 1.01 16.81 -11.21
N ILE A 4 0.37 17.13 -10.07
CA ILE A 4 0.32 16.24 -8.91
C ILE A 4 -0.63 15.07 -9.15
N ASP A 5 -1.77 15.27 -9.81
CA ASP A 5 -2.71 14.21 -10.21
C ASP A 5 -2.00 13.21 -11.13
N ALA A 6 -1.12 13.70 -12.01
CA ALA A 6 -0.33 12.85 -12.90
C ALA A 6 0.69 12.02 -12.11
N VAL A 7 1.43 12.62 -11.17
CA VAL A 7 2.36 11.90 -10.30
C VAL A 7 1.63 10.87 -9.43
N GLU A 8 0.48 11.23 -8.87
CA GLU A 8 -0.37 10.31 -8.11
C GLU A 8 -0.79 9.13 -8.98
N GLY A 9 -1.40 9.39 -10.14
CA GLY A 9 -1.88 8.36 -11.04
C GLY A 9 -0.78 7.42 -11.53
N THR A 10 0.39 7.97 -11.88
CA THR A 10 1.56 7.16 -12.25
C THR A 10 2.03 6.31 -11.09
N THR A 11 2.12 6.87 -9.87
CA THR A 11 2.59 6.11 -8.71
C THR A 11 1.61 5.01 -8.31
N ARG A 12 0.29 5.28 -8.37
CA ARG A 12 -0.74 4.25 -8.19
C ARG A 12 -0.61 3.13 -9.21
N ASN A 13 -0.44 3.44 -10.50
CA ASN A 13 -0.23 2.42 -11.54
C ASN A 13 1.00 1.55 -11.28
N ILE A 14 2.09 2.13 -10.75
CA ILE A 14 3.28 1.35 -10.36
C ILE A 14 2.95 0.41 -9.18
N ILE A 15 2.25 0.91 -8.16
CA ILE A 15 1.82 0.10 -7.01
C ILE A 15 0.91 -1.05 -7.46
N ASP A 16 -0.04 -0.78 -8.35
CA ASP A 16 -0.96 -1.78 -8.91
C ASP A 16 -0.20 -2.87 -9.68
N GLY A 17 0.78 -2.48 -10.50
CA GLY A 17 1.64 -3.42 -11.22
C GLY A 17 2.49 -4.29 -10.28
N LEU A 18 3.08 -3.70 -9.24
CA LEU A 18 3.82 -4.45 -8.22
C LEU A 18 2.91 -5.39 -7.43
N PHE A 19 1.68 -4.97 -7.15
CA PHE A 19 0.69 -5.79 -6.49
C PHE A 19 0.27 -7.00 -7.35
N GLN A 20 0.09 -6.79 -8.65
CA GLN A 20 -0.19 -7.88 -9.58
C GLN A 20 0.94 -8.92 -9.57
N LEU A 21 2.20 -8.50 -9.60
CA LEU A 21 3.35 -9.40 -9.48
C LEU A 21 3.36 -10.15 -8.14
N PHE A 22 3.09 -9.44 -7.04
CA PHE A 22 2.97 -10.05 -5.72
C PHE A 22 1.93 -11.18 -5.69
N VAL A 23 0.74 -10.95 -6.27
CA VAL A 23 -0.32 -11.95 -6.33
C VAL A 23 0.05 -13.10 -7.28
N GLU A 24 0.55 -12.81 -8.49
CA GLU A 24 0.86 -13.81 -9.52
C GLU A 24 1.95 -14.79 -9.08
N TYR A 25 2.99 -14.28 -8.41
CA TYR A 25 4.14 -15.07 -7.98
C TYR A 25 4.09 -15.49 -6.51
N ASN A 26 3.00 -15.18 -5.80
CA ASN A 26 2.83 -15.43 -4.36
C ASN A 26 4.06 -14.99 -3.54
N LEU A 27 4.48 -13.74 -3.77
CA LEU A 27 5.64 -13.16 -3.11
C LEU A 27 5.37 -12.91 -1.62
N ASP A 28 6.44 -12.69 -0.86
CA ASP A 28 6.37 -12.41 0.57
C ASP A 28 5.74 -11.03 0.87
N ASP A 29 4.86 -10.97 1.87
CA ASP A 29 4.17 -9.72 2.24
C ASP A 29 5.15 -8.64 2.70
N THR A 30 6.20 -9.03 3.45
CA THR A 30 7.19 -8.07 3.93
C THR A 30 8.01 -7.48 2.78
N GLU A 31 8.43 -8.31 1.83
CA GLU A 31 9.09 -7.82 0.62
C GLU A 31 8.18 -6.89 -0.20
N TYR A 32 6.93 -7.29 -0.43
CA TYR A 32 5.96 -6.45 -1.14
C TYR A 32 5.74 -5.10 -0.46
N ILE A 33 5.45 -5.10 0.85
CA ILE A 33 5.17 -3.89 1.62
C ILE A 33 6.40 -2.96 1.68
N ARG A 34 7.62 -3.52 1.77
CA ARG A 34 8.85 -2.72 1.71
C ARG A 34 9.09 -2.12 0.32
N ASN A 35 8.76 -2.85 -0.74
CA ASN A 35 8.89 -2.35 -2.12
C ASN A 35 7.93 -1.19 -2.38
N ILE A 36 6.66 -1.29 -2.00
CA ILE A 36 5.70 -0.18 -2.15
C ILE A 36 6.11 1.04 -1.32
N LYS A 37 6.64 0.83 -0.10
CA LYS A 37 7.15 1.92 0.73
C LYS A 37 8.30 2.64 0.04
N THR A 38 9.21 1.89 -0.57
CA THR A 38 10.35 2.44 -1.32
C THR A 38 9.88 3.29 -2.50
N VAL A 39 8.84 2.84 -3.22
CA VAL A 39 8.21 3.63 -4.30
C VAL A 39 7.64 4.95 -3.74
N MET A 40 6.85 4.89 -2.66
CA MET A 40 6.25 6.08 -2.05
C MET A 40 7.30 7.06 -1.53
N ASP A 41 8.34 6.56 -0.87
CA ASP A 41 9.45 7.37 -0.36
C ASP A 41 10.21 8.04 -1.53
N SER A 42 10.42 7.32 -2.62
CA SER A 42 11.08 7.86 -3.83
C SER A 42 10.21 8.92 -4.51
N THR A 43 8.90 8.72 -4.56
CA THR A 43 7.94 9.73 -5.08
C THR A 43 7.94 10.98 -4.20
N ASP A 44 7.97 10.85 -2.87
CA ASP A 44 8.06 12.00 -1.97
C ASP A 44 9.38 12.76 -2.16
N VAL A 45 10.52 12.06 -2.27
CA VAL A 45 11.81 12.68 -2.59
C VAL A 45 11.77 13.41 -3.94
N PHE A 46 11.17 12.81 -4.96
CA PHE A 46 10.99 13.45 -6.27
C PHE A 46 10.20 14.76 -6.14
N LEU A 47 9.09 14.78 -5.41
CA LEU A 47 8.28 15.99 -5.21
C LEU A 47 9.01 17.04 -4.38
N GLN A 48 9.76 16.64 -3.34
CA GLN A 48 10.56 17.56 -2.54
C GLN A 48 11.66 18.23 -3.36
N ASN A 49 12.22 17.55 -4.36
CA ASN A 49 13.21 18.10 -5.29
C ASN A 49 12.58 19.00 -6.37
N ASN A 50 11.28 18.89 -6.60
CA ASN A 50 10.54 19.62 -7.62
C ASN A 50 9.38 20.41 -6.98
N LYS A 51 9.69 21.27 -5.99
CA LYS A 51 8.68 22.01 -5.18
C LYS A 51 7.75 22.91 -6.00
N GLU A 52 8.15 23.29 -7.20
CA GLU A 52 7.30 23.99 -8.18
C GLU A 52 6.09 23.16 -8.63
N LEU A 53 6.17 21.83 -8.54
CA LEU A 53 5.08 20.92 -8.86
C LEU A 53 4.06 20.83 -7.72
N TYR A 54 4.43 21.18 -6.47
CA TYR A 54 3.54 20.94 -5.33
C TYR A 54 3.88 21.71 -4.03
N GLY A 55 2.85 22.30 -3.42
CA GLY A 55 2.96 23.08 -2.18
C GLY A 55 2.87 22.28 -0.86
N ASN A 56 2.41 21.02 -0.86
CA ASN A 56 2.33 20.21 0.38
C ASN A 56 2.52 18.68 0.18
N PRO A 57 3.77 18.20 -0.05
CA PRO A 57 4.13 16.80 -0.36
C PRO A 57 3.50 15.71 0.51
N HIS A 58 3.25 16.01 1.79
CA HIS A 58 2.79 15.02 2.77
C HIS A 58 1.39 14.44 2.48
N THR A 59 0.53 15.17 1.76
CA THR A 59 -0.82 14.66 1.44
C THR A 59 -0.75 13.48 0.46
N LEU A 60 0.17 13.50 -0.51
CA LEU A 60 0.23 12.46 -1.53
C LEU A 60 0.69 11.12 -0.94
N LYS A 61 1.73 11.13 -0.11
CA LYS A 61 2.26 9.90 0.51
C LYS A 61 1.17 9.18 1.32
N LYS A 62 0.34 9.93 2.05
CA LYS A 62 -0.81 9.36 2.77
C LYS A 62 -1.83 8.73 1.81
N VAL A 63 -2.18 9.41 0.72
CA VAL A 63 -3.13 8.87 -0.27
C VAL A 63 -2.61 7.59 -0.91
N LEU A 64 -1.33 7.54 -1.25
CA LEU A 64 -0.69 6.34 -1.81
C LEU A 64 -0.63 5.19 -0.79
N TYR A 65 -0.37 5.52 0.47
CA TYR A 65 -0.37 4.56 1.57
C TYR A 65 -1.72 3.86 1.73
N GLU A 66 -2.81 4.65 1.86
CA GLU A 66 -4.15 4.09 2.00
C GLU A 66 -4.53 3.24 0.79
N HIS A 67 -4.20 3.70 -0.43
CA HIS A 67 -4.42 2.93 -1.66
C HIS A 67 -3.73 1.56 -1.63
N ALA A 68 -2.46 1.50 -1.24
CA ALA A 68 -1.72 0.24 -1.19
C ALA A 68 -2.22 -0.68 -0.06
N LYS A 69 -2.58 -0.12 1.09
CA LYS A 69 -3.17 -0.85 2.22
C LYS A 69 -4.52 -1.46 1.82
N ASP A 70 -5.39 -0.69 1.19
CA ASP A 70 -6.69 -1.14 0.72
C ASP A 70 -6.56 -2.27 -0.32
N LEU A 71 -5.62 -2.16 -1.27
CA LEU A 71 -5.34 -3.23 -2.24
C LEU A 71 -4.96 -4.53 -1.55
N TRP A 72 -3.99 -4.46 -0.62
CA TRP A 72 -3.51 -5.64 0.09
C TRP A 72 -4.60 -6.26 0.98
N LEU A 73 -5.32 -5.44 1.74
CA LEU A 73 -6.43 -5.91 2.60
C LEU A 73 -7.55 -6.54 1.79
N ASN A 74 -7.90 -5.98 0.63
CA ASN A 74 -8.93 -6.58 -0.25
C ASN A 74 -8.50 -7.95 -0.77
N ASN A 75 -7.23 -8.15 -1.10
CA ASN A 75 -6.72 -9.47 -1.47
C ASN A 75 -6.72 -10.45 -0.29
N VAL A 76 -6.30 -10.02 0.89
CA VAL A 76 -6.37 -10.85 2.11
C VAL A 76 -7.82 -11.23 2.41
N PHE A 77 -8.75 -10.28 2.31
CA PHE A 77 -10.17 -10.52 2.47
C PHE A 77 -10.71 -11.51 1.44
N ASN A 78 -10.37 -11.36 0.16
CA ASN A 78 -10.79 -12.29 -0.88
C ASN A 78 -10.26 -13.72 -0.64
N LYS A 79 -9.03 -13.86 -0.12
CA LYS A 79 -8.46 -15.15 0.28
C LYS A 79 -9.22 -15.75 1.47
N ILE A 80 -9.56 -14.94 2.48
CA ILE A 80 -10.28 -15.36 3.69
C ILE A 80 -11.76 -15.66 3.43
N GLY A 81 -12.43 -14.89 2.57
CA GLY A 81 -13.86 -15.03 2.25
C GLY A 81 -14.19 -16.35 1.56
N ALA A 82 -13.18 -17.03 1.00
CA ALA A 82 -13.31 -18.41 0.53
C ALA A 82 -13.57 -19.43 1.67
N ASP A 83 -13.28 -19.08 2.93
CA ASP A 83 -13.25 -20.02 4.06
C ASP A 83 -14.55 -20.09 4.91
N ASN A 84 -15.70 -19.57 4.45
CA ASN A 84 -17.00 -19.69 5.15
C ASN A 84 -16.97 -19.25 6.65
N ILE A 85 -16.29 -18.14 6.98
CA ILE A 85 -16.25 -17.59 8.35
C ILE A 85 -17.37 -16.56 8.64
N SER A 86 -17.65 -16.31 9.94
CA SER A 86 -18.70 -15.36 10.37
C SER A 86 -18.30 -13.89 10.13
N ARG A 87 -19.29 -12.97 10.17
CA ARG A 87 -19.04 -11.53 9.99
C ARG A 87 -18.15 -10.93 11.08
N GLU A 88 -18.33 -11.32 12.34
CA GLU A 88 -17.44 -10.85 13.41
C GLU A 88 -16.00 -11.31 13.18
N GLN A 89 -15.79 -12.57 12.77
CA GLN A 89 -14.46 -13.11 12.47
C GLN A 89 -13.78 -12.42 11.29
N VAL A 90 -14.57 -12.01 10.29
CA VAL A 90 -14.07 -11.19 9.16
C VAL A 90 -13.58 -9.84 9.66
N SER A 91 -14.37 -9.16 10.51
CA SER A 91 -14.02 -7.83 11.04
C SER A 91 -12.73 -7.88 11.86
N ASP A 92 -12.62 -8.83 12.79
CA ASP A 92 -11.43 -9.00 13.63
C ASP A 92 -10.18 -9.29 12.80
N LYS A 93 -10.32 -10.13 11.76
CA LYS A 93 -9.23 -10.42 10.83
C LYS A 93 -8.83 -9.18 10.02
N ILE A 94 -9.77 -8.36 9.55
CA ILE A 94 -9.43 -7.14 8.80
C ILE A 94 -8.66 -6.17 9.69
N GLU A 95 -9.09 -5.97 10.93
CA GLU A 95 -8.40 -5.09 11.88
C GLU A 95 -6.99 -5.60 12.18
N TYR A 96 -6.86 -6.90 12.46
CA TYR A 96 -5.56 -7.54 12.69
C TYR A 96 -4.61 -7.41 11.48
N ASN A 97 -5.11 -7.69 10.27
CA ASN A 97 -4.31 -7.57 9.05
C ASN A 97 -3.96 -6.11 8.76
N GLY A 98 -4.87 -5.17 9.06
CA GLY A 98 -4.61 -3.73 8.96
C GLY A 98 -3.48 -3.30 9.87
N TYR A 99 -3.51 -3.71 11.14
CA TYR A 99 -2.41 -3.51 12.08
C TYR A 99 -1.11 -4.10 11.54
N TYR A 100 -1.15 -5.31 10.99
CA TYR A 100 0.06 -5.98 10.57
C TYR A 100 0.69 -5.34 9.31
N PHE A 101 -0.13 -4.85 8.37
CA PHE A 101 0.36 -4.04 7.26
C PHE A 101 1.06 -2.78 7.79
N ASP A 102 0.43 -2.08 8.72
CA ASP A 102 0.99 -0.88 9.36
C ASP A 102 2.33 -1.19 10.06
N TYR A 103 2.41 -2.34 10.73
CA TYR A 103 3.62 -2.76 11.42
C TYR A 103 4.77 -2.99 10.43
N ILE A 104 4.55 -3.78 9.39
CA ILE A 104 5.59 -4.06 8.37
C ILE A 104 5.99 -2.77 7.66
N TYR A 105 5.05 -1.90 7.32
CA TYR A 105 5.36 -0.63 6.68
C TYR A 105 6.28 0.24 7.54
N ASN A 106 6.03 0.32 8.84
CA ASN A 106 6.79 1.18 9.74
C ASN A 106 8.12 0.56 10.21
N HIS A 107 8.18 -0.76 10.37
CA HIS A 107 9.34 -1.44 10.97
C HIS A 107 10.16 -2.26 9.97
N GLY A 108 9.61 -2.56 8.79
CA GLY A 108 10.26 -3.35 7.75
C GLY A 108 10.38 -4.85 8.07
N THR A 109 9.71 -5.33 9.12
CA THR A 109 9.75 -6.72 9.58
C THR A 109 8.37 -7.18 10.03
N TYR A 110 8.20 -8.50 10.09
CA TYR A 110 7.05 -9.12 10.74
C TYR A 110 6.97 -8.76 12.24
N PRO A 111 5.76 -8.53 12.80
CA PRO A 111 5.58 -8.45 14.25
C PRO A 111 5.92 -9.79 14.90
N HIS A 112 6.68 -9.76 16.01
CA HIS A 112 7.11 -10.92 16.80
C HIS A 112 6.33 -11.05 18.11
#